data_AF-A0A496WLD4-F1
#
_entry.id   AF-A0A496WLD4-F1
#
_cell.length_a   1.000
_cell.length_b   1.000
_cell.length_c   1.000
_cell.angle_alpha   90.00
_cell.angle_beta   90.00
_cell.angle_gamma   90.00
#
_symmetry.space_group_name_H-M   'P 1'
#
loop_
_entity.id
_entity.type
_entity.pdbx_description
1 polymer ?
#
loop_
_entity_poly.entity_id
_entity_poly.type
_entity_poly.pdbx_seq_one_letter_code
_entity_poly.pdbx_strand_id
1 'polypeptide(L)'
;MLIDVLTDAEFQDASGNLIYGVLQDGADHSGAGEGTDVFIKFVYDNAGTPTNYTWTATDPANVIAYMPQRKRRSELLEYDDRRQFVSSVVGDAELAEDIAEIRDALGIGDGDESGDWDLTNTGNYFPFSDLAADETMEDIVNVLNQEIGSRDYTAENYVNDGETITASIDALDQALANLTGVKSKIIERVSAAIPKGTAHTIPFASGSDVGITTYKLDTGYRALYMNVYVAGKKLIPDSAAATTDGEYDETSNTQVTFRFGVGVGQIIEYDIVDDA
;
A
#
# COMPACT_ATOMS: atom_id res chain seq x y z
N MET A 1 -40.85 -2.97 -36.08
CA MET A 1 -40.74 -1.89 -37.08
C MET A 1 -40.88 -2.54 -38.46
N LEU A 2 -41.72 -1.98 -39.33
CA LEU A 2 -41.90 -2.49 -40.69
C LEU A 2 -41.02 -1.67 -41.63
N ILE A 3 -40.17 -2.34 -42.40
CA ILE A 3 -39.25 -1.72 -43.36
C ILE A 3 -39.61 -2.26 -44.74
N ASP A 4 -39.66 -1.36 -45.73
CA ASP A 4 -39.74 -1.76 -47.13
C ASP A 4 -38.39 -2.37 -47.56
N VAL A 5 -38.44 -3.63 -47.95
CA VAL A 5 -37.26 -4.44 -48.29
C VAL A 5 -36.47 -3.88 -49.49
N LEU A 6 -37.15 -3.15 -50.39
CA LEU A 6 -36.52 -2.63 -51.60
C LEU A 6 -35.84 -1.28 -51.37
N THR A 7 -36.31 -0.50 -50.40
CA THR A 7 -35.87 0.88 -50.19
C THR A 7 -35.15 1.08 -48.85
N ASP A 8 -35.21 0.09 -47.95
CA ASP A 8 -34.71 0.15 -46.56
C ASP A 8 -35.30 1.33 -45.74
N ALA A 9 -36.41 1.88 -46.22
CA ALA A 9 -37.15 2.96 -45.58
C ALA A 9 -38.30 2.42 -44.70
N GLU A 10 -38.70 3.21 -43.71
CA GLU A 10 -39.88 2.89 -42.89
C GLU A 10 -41.15 2.80 -43.75
N PHE A 11 -41.98 1.80 -43.48
CA PHE A 11 -43.18 1.58 -44.27
C PHE A 11 -44.24 2.67 -44.03
N GLN A 12 -44.49 3.52 -45.03
CA GLN A 12 -45.44 4.63 -44.97
C GLN A 12 -46.53 4.47 -46.04
N ASP A 13 -47.73 5.00 -45.78
CA ASP A 13 -48.77 5.13 -46.80
C ASP A 13 -48.48 6.27 -47.78
N ALA A 14 -49.31 6.39 -48.83
CA ALA A 14 -49.22 7.46 -49.82
C ALA A 14 -49.41 8.88 -49.24
N SER A 15 -49.89 9.02 -48.00
CA SER A 15 -50.04 10.28 -47.28
C SER A 15 -48.88 10.55 -46.31
N GLY A 16 -47.87 9.67 -46.26
CA GLY A 16 -46.71 9.79 -45.37
C GLY A 16 -46.96 9.32 -43.94
N ASN A 17 -48.08 8.67 -43.65
CA ASN A 17 -48.34 8.13 -42.31
C ASN A 17 -47.56 6.84 -42.12
N LEU A 18 -46.90 6.71 -40.97
CA LEU A 18 -46.17 5.50 -40.61
C LEU A 18 -47.15 4.35 -40.35
N ILE A 19 -46.92 3.22 -41.02
CA ILE A 19 -47.73 2.01 -40.87
C ILE A 19 -47.08 1.09 -39.83
N TYR A 20 -47.88 0.69 -38.85
CA TYR A 20 -47.44 -0.23 -37.80
C TYR A 20 -48.06 -1.61 -37.99
N GLY A 21 -47.26 -2.64 -37.77
CA GLY A 21 -47.74 -4.01 -37.65
C GLY A 21 -47.98 -4.34 -36.18
N VAL A 22 -49.23 -4.62 -35.81
CA VAL A 22 -49.56 -5.14 -34.48
C VAL A 22 -49.71 -6.65 -34.61
N LEU A 23 -48.90 -7.39 -33.86
CA LEU A 23 -49.06 -8.84 -33.71
C LEU A 23 -50.28 -9.05 -32.84
N GLN A 24 -51.31 -9.68 -33.39
CA GLN A 24 -52.45 -10.15 -32.61
C GLN A 24 -52.35 -11.66 -32.50
N ASP A 25 -52.50 -12.14 -31.27
CA ASP A 25 -52.81 -13.52 -31.01
C ASP A 25 -54.25 -13.75 -31.49
N GLY A 26 -54.39 -14.40 -32.64
CA GLY A 26 -55.67 -14.64 -33.29
C GLY A 26 -56.20 -16.02 -32.94
N ALA A 27 -57.51 -16.12 -32.68
CA ALA A 27 -58.20 -17.41 -32.75
C ALA A 27 -58.10 -17.94 -34.19
N ASP A 28 -57.74 -19.22 -34.36
CA ASP A 28 -57.61 -19.94 -35.63
C ASP A 28 -58.72 -19.53 -36.60
N HIS A 29 -58.35 -18.81 -37.67
CA HIS A 29 -59.32 -18.19 -38.57
C HIS A 29 -59.73 -19.08 -39.74
N SER A 30 -59.25 -20.32 -39.89
CA SER A 30 -59.75 -21.20 -40.97
C SER A 30 -59.47 -22.71 -40.89
N GLY A 31 -59.01 -23.26 -39.77
CA GLY A 31 -59.32 -24.64 -39.42
C GLY A 31 -58.20 -25.67 -39.46
N ALA A 32 -58.34 -26.60 -38.50
CA ALA A 32 -57.75 -27.93 -38.39
C ALA A 32 -56.24 -28.03 -38.09
N GLY A 33 -55.55 -26.94 -37.77
CA GLY A 33 -54.19 -26.98 -37.24
C GLY A 33 -54.14 -26.77 -35.72
N GLU A 34 -53.48 -27.65 -34.98
CA GLU A 34 -53.03 -27.32 -33.63
C GLU A 34 -51.86 -26.34 -33.72
N GLY A 35 -52.17 -25.04 -33.77
CA GLY A 35 -51.16 -23.98 -33.83
C GLY A 35 -51.75 -22.61 -33.52
N THR A 36 -50.99 -21.78 -32.79
CA THR A 36 -51.30 -20.37 -32.60
C THR A 36 -50.81 -19.61 -33.82
N ASP A 37 -51.70 -19.24 -34.73
CA ASP A 37 -51.32 -18.43 -35.88
C ASP A 37 -51.17 -16.97 -35.45
N VAL A 38 -49.97 -16.42 -35.66
CA VAL A 38 -49.70 -15.00 -35.41
C VAL A 38 -49.96 -14.23 -36.70
N PHE A 39 -51.01 -13.43 -36.71
CA PHE A 39 -51.29 -12.52 -37.83
C PHE A 39 -50.76 -11.12 -37.51
N ILE A 40 -50.14 -10.49 -38.51
CA ILE A 40 -49.76 -9.08 -38.45
C ILE A 40 -50.96 -8.28 -38.94
N LYS A 41 -51.58 -7.52 -38.05
CA LYS A 41 -52.60 -6.56 -38.41
C LYS A 41 -51.94 -5.21 -38.66
N PHE A 42 -52.04 -4.72 -39.89
CA PHE A 42 -51.53 -3.40 -40.25
C PHE A 42 -52.54 -2.33 -39.83
N VAL A 43 -52.06 -1.37 -39.07
CA VAL A 43 -52.84 -0.20 -38.62
C VAL A 43 -52.04 1.06 -38.86
N TYR A 44 -52.74 2.16 -39.08
CA TYR A 44 -52.15 3.48 -39.10
C TYR A 44 -52.85 4.35 -38.07
N ASP A 45 -52.11 5.31 -37.51
CA ASP A 45 -52.68 6.27 -36.58
C ASP A 45 -53.30 7.42 -37.38
N ASN A 46 -54.61 7.56 -37.27
CA ASN A 46 -55.33 8.72 -37.79
C ASN A 46 -55.87 9.52 -36.61
N ALA A 47 -55.13 10.56 -36.21
CA ALA A 47 -55.51 11.47 -35.13
C ALA A 47 -55.80 10.77 -33.76
N GLY A 48 -54.99 9.78 -33.39
CA GLY A 48 -55.07 9.07 -32.11
C GLY A 48 -56.04 7.87 -32.12
N THR A 49 -56.61 7.51 -33.26
CA THR A 49 -57.49 6.34 -33.40
C THR A 49 -56.86 5.31 -34.35
N PRO A 50 -56.45 4.13 -33.85
CA PRO A 50 -55.92 3.06 -34.69
C PRO A 50 -56.97 2.59 -35.70
N THR A 51 -56.71 2.82 -36.97
CA THR A 51 -57.61 2.42 -38.07
C THR A 51 -56.98 1.26 -38.84
N ASN A 52 -57.79 0.29 -39.26
CA ASN A 52 -57.31 -0.83 -40.08
C ASN A 52 -56.74 -0.29 -41.39
N TYR A 53 -55.49 -0.62 -41.69
CA TYR A 53 -54.89 -0.27 -42.96
C TYR A 53 -55.48 -1.14 -44.08
N THR A 54 -55.83 -0.54 -45.21
CA THR A 54 -56.31 -1.26 -46.39
C THR A 54 -55.24 -1.16 -47.46
N TRP A 55 -54.74 -2.32 -47.90
CA TRP A 55 -53.68 -2.41 -48.89
C TRP A 55 -54.09 -1.75 -50.21
N THR A 56 -53.21 -0.94 -50.77
CA THR A 56 -53.39 -0.25 -52.05
C THR A 56 -52.43 -0.80 -53.11
N ALA A 57 -52.67 -0.48 -54.38
CA ALA A 57 -51.82 -0.96 -55.48
C ALA A 57 -50.41 -0.33 -55.49
N THR A 58 -50.17 0.73 -54.70
CA THR A 58 -48.86 1.40 -54.57
C THR A 58 -48.00 0.83 -53.44
N ASP A 59 -48.56 -0.07 -52.63
CA ASP A 59 -47.86 -0.62 -51.46
C ASP A 59 -46.91 -1.77 -51.86
N PRO A 60 -45.81 -1.98 -51.13
CA PRO A 60 -44.77 -2.94 -51.48
C PRO A 60 -45.26 -4.38 -51.39
N ALA A 61 -45.16 -5.14 -52.50
CA ALA A 61 -45.67 -6.51 -52.58
C ALA A 61 -45.09 -7.49 -51.52
N ASN A 62 -43.97 -7.15 -50.88
CA ASN A 62 -43.37 -7.93 -49.81
C ASN A 62 -42.97 -7.01 -48.64
N VAL A 63 -43.39 -7.37 -47.43
CA VAL A 63 -42.98 -6.69 -46.19
C VAL A 63 -42.31 -7.70 -45.28
N ILE A 64 -41.13 -7.37 -44.75
CA ILE A 64 -40.44 -8.18 -43.74
C ILE A 64 -40.68 -7.56 -42.37
N ALA A 65 -41.14 -8.38 -41.42
CA ALA A 65 -41.22 -7.99 -40.03
C ALA A 65 -39.88 -8.33 -39.35
N TYR A 66 -39.07 -7.33 -39.03
CA TYR A 66 -37.90 -7.53 -38.19
C TYR A 66 -38.34 -7.56 -36.73
N MET A 67 -38.28 -8.76 -36.14
CA MET A 67 -38.41 -8.94 -34.69
C MET A 67 -37.00 -9.12 -34.12
N PRO A 68 -36.48 -8.18 -33.30
CA PRO A 68 -35.21 -8.40 -32.63
C PRO A 68 -35.36 -9.62 -31.72
N GLN A 69 -34.59 -10.67 -31.97
CA GLN A 69 -34.55 -11.80 -31.04
C GLN A 69 -34.04 -11.30 -29.69
N ARG A 70 -34.83 -11.55 -28.63
CA ARG A 70 -34.37 -11.36 -27.26
C ARG A 70 -33.37 -12.48 -26.93
N LYS A 71 -32.09 -12.24 -27.18
CA LYS A 71 -31.00 -13.09 -26.67
C LYS A 71 -30.80 -12.83 -25.18
N ARG A 72 -30.43 -13.85 -24.41
CA ARG A 72 -29.98 -13.66 -23.02
C ARG A 72 -28.62 -12.98 -23.03
N ARG A 73 -28.27 -12.27 -21.94
CA ARG A 73 -26.97 -11.57 -21.81
C ARG A 73 -25.78 -12.49 -22.12
N SER A 74 -25.87 -13.77 -21.73
CA SER A 74 -24.85 -14.79 -21.95
C SER A 74 -24.74 -15.31 -23.39
N GLU A 75 -25.63 -14.90 -24.29
CA GLU A 75 -25.73 -15.41 -25.67
C GLU A 75 -25.44 -14.32 -26.71
N LEU A 76 -25.09 -13.11 -26.26
CA LEU A 76 -24.73 -11.98 -27.11
C LEU A 76 -23.23 -12.02 -27.41
N LEU A 77 -22.90 -11.90 -28.69
CA LEU A 77 -21.51 -11.78 -29.16
C LEU A 77 -21.08 -10.31 -29.07
N GLU A 78 -19.78 -10.05 -28.97
CA GLU A 78 -19.16 -8.71 -28.83
C GLU A 78 -19.63 -7.69 -29.89
N TYR A 79 -19.91 -8.16 -31.11
CA TYR A 79 -20.35 -7.35 -32.24
C TYR A 79 -21.87 -7.34 -32.48
N ASP A 80 -22.68 -7.94 -31.59
CA ASP A 80 -24.14 -7.84 -31.68
C ASP A 80 -24.59 -6.42 -31.27
N ASP A 81 -25.06 -5.66 -32.26
CA ASP A 81 -25.45 -4.25 -32.14
C ASP A 81 -26.60 -4.06 -31.11
N ARG A 82 -26.27 -3.55 -29.91
CA ARG A 82 -27.23 -3.32 -28.82
C ARG A 82 -27.80 -1.91 -28.90
N ARG A 83 -29.04 -1.76 -29.36
CA ARG A 83 -29.87 -0.62 -28.94
C ARG A 83 -30.67 -0.99 -27.69
N GLN A 84 -29.99 -1.09 -26.54
CA GLN A 84 -30.70 -1.11 -25.25
C GLN A 84 -31.06 0.33 -24.88
N PHE A 85 -32.31 0.71 -25.15
CA PHE A 85 -32.85 1.98 -24.72
C PHE A 85 -33.08 1.96 -23.20
N VAL A 86 -32.10 2.43 -22.43
CA VAL A 86 -32.33 2.87 -21.06
C VAL A 86 -32.37 4.40 -21.09
N SER A 87 -33.57 4.96 -20.96
CA SER A 87 -33.79 6.41 -20.79
C SER A 87 -33.08 7.32 -21.80
N SER A 88 -33.22 7.05 -23.11
CA SER A 88 -32.69 7.90 -24.20
C SER A 88 -31.15 8.06 -24.29
N VAL A 89 -30.38 7.37 -23.44
CA VAL A 89 -28.92 7.28 -23.57
C VAL A 89 -28.61 5.95 -24.24
N VAL A 90 -27.95 6.00 -25.40
CA VAL A 90 -27.41 4.80 -26.06
C VAL A 90 -26.12 4.45 -25.32
N GLY A 91 -26.17 3.49 -24.40
CA GLY A 91 -24.97 2.82 -23.90
C GLY A 91 -24.76 1.55 -24.71
N ASP A 92 -23.62 1.43 -25.38
CA ASP A 92 -23.20 0.17 -25.99
C ASP A 92 -22.77 -0.83 -24.91
N ALA A 93 -22.63 -2.10 -25.32
CA ALA A 93 -22.21 -3.15 -24.40
C ALA A 93 -20.82 -2.88 -23.82
N GLU A 94 -19.94 -2.34 -24.65
CA GLU A 94 -18.57 -1.92 -24.32
C GLU A 94 -18.56 -0.89 -23.20
N LEU A 95 -19.31 0.22 -23.30
CA LEU A 95 -19.34 1.21 -22.23
C LEU A 95 -19.81 0.63 -20.89
N ALA A 96 -20.77 -0.29 -20.92
CA ALA A 96 -21.22 -0.96 -19.70
C ALA A 96 -20.17 -1.91 -19.12
N GLU A 97 -19.34 -2.51 -19.98
CA GLU A 97 -18.20 -3.36 -19.61
C GLU A 97 -17.04 -2.51 -19.10
N ASP A 98 -16.63 -1.47 -19.81
CA ASP A 98 -15.65 -0.47 -19.38
C ASP A 98 -16.00 0.12 -18.01
N ILE A 99 -17.27 0.47 -17.79
CA ILE A 99 -17.73 0.98 -16.49
C ILE A 99 -17.60 -0.09 -15.41
N ALA A 100 -17.91 -1.35 -15.71
CA ALA A 100 -17.75 -2.45 -14.76
C ALA A 100 -16.26 -2.71 -14.45
N GLU A 101 -15.39 -2.68 -15.45
CA GLU A 101 -13.95 -2.81 -15.30
C GLU A 101 -13.36 -1.66 -14.48
N ILE A 102 -13.77 -0.41 -14.73
CA ILE A 102 -13.36 0.75 -13.94
C ILE A 102 -13.79 0.58 -12.48
N ARG A 103 -15.02 0.12 -12.22
CA ARG A 103 -15.50 -0.14 -10.85
C ARG A 103 -14.70 -1.24 -10.16
N ASP A 104 -14.41 -2.33 -10.86
CA ASP A 104 -13.59 -3.43 -10.34
C ASP A 104 -12.15 -2.96 -10.04
N ALA A 105 -11.54 -2.19 -10.96
CA ALA A 105 -10.21 -1.62 -10.80
C ALA A 105 -10.13 -0.61 -9.63
N LEU A 106 -11.21 0.14 -9.39
CA LEU A 106 -11.33 1.05 -8.25
C LEU A 106 -11.78 0.35 -6.96
N GLY A 107 -12.15 -0.93 -7.02
CA GLY A 107 -12.63 -1.71 -5.87
C GLY A 107 -14.05 -1.35 -5.39
N ILE A 108 -14.85 -0.69 -6.23
CA ILE A 108 -16.19 -0.18 -5.89
C ILE A 108 -17.24 -1.25 -6.22
N GLY A 109 -17.99 -1.70 -5.21
CA GLY A 109 -19.02 -2.72 -5.36
C GLY A 109 -20.29 -2.26 -6.09
N ASP A 110 -21.16 -3.20 -6.49
CA ASP A 110 -22.47 -2.84 -7.02
C ASP A 110 -23.40 -2.26 -5.96
N GLY A 111 -24.09 -1.14 -6.27
CA GLY A 111 -24.92 -0.42 -5.30
C GLY A 111 -24.15 0.26 -4.16
N ASP A 112 -22.83 0.41 -4.29
CA ASP A 112 -22.01 1.13 -3.32
C ASP A 112 -22.23 2.64 -3.48
N GLU A 113 -23.02 3.20 -2.58
CA GLU A 113 -23.29 4.65 -2.46
C GLU A 113 -22.32 5.32 -1.48
N SER A 114 -21.47 4.53 -0.80
CA SER A 114 -20.47 5.02 0.12
C SER A 114 -19.31 5.59 -0.69
N GLY A 115 -19.20 6.92 -0.72
CA GLY A 115 -18.01 7.61 -1.21
C GLY A 115 -16.78 7.37 -0.32
N ASP A 116 -16.94 6.69 0.82
CA ASP A 116 -15.85 6.28 1.69
C ASP A 116 -15.14 5.07 1.07
N TRP A 117 -13.94 5.32 0.59
CA TRP A 117 -12.96 4.30 0.31
C TRP A 117 -12.72 3.58 1.65
N ASP A 118 -13.29 2.39 1.85
CA ASP A 118 -13.29 1.65 3.13
C ASP A 118 -11.86 1.22 3.53
N LEU A 119 -11.10 2.19 4.04
CA LEU A 119 -9.72 2.01 4.46
C LEU A 119 -9.73 1.20 5.75
N THR A 120 -9.22 -0.02 5.67
CA THR A 120 -9.13 -0.93 6.83
C THR A 120 -7.99 -0.59 7.81
N ASN A 121 -7.14 0.39 7.47
CA ASN A 121 -5.94 0.78 8.21
C ASN A 121 -6.04 2.21 8.76
N THR A 122 -6.95 2.45 9.71
CA THR A 122 -7.25 3.79 10.28
C THR A 122 -6.63 4.05 11.66
N GLY A 123 -5.73 3.17 12.14
CA GLY A 123 -5.04 3.39 13.43
C GLY A 123 -4.00 4.51 13.38
N ASN A 124 -3.65 5.08 14.53
CA ASN A 124 -2.78 6.28 14.74
C ASN A 124 -1.37 6.28 14.10
N TYR A 125 -0.98 5.25 13.34
CA TYR A 125 0.33 5.13 12.70
C TYR A 125 0.23 4.96 11.18
N PHE A 126 -0.97 5.05 10.62
CA PHE A 126 -1.19 5.00 9.19
C PHE A 126 -1.37 6.41 8.62
N PRO A 127 -0.87 6.68 7.40
CA PRO A 127 -1.00 8.00 6.76
C PRO A 127 -2.43 8.51 6.61
N PHE A 128 -3.43 7.63 6.70
CA PHE A 128 -4.83 7.98 6.47
C PHE A 128 -5.69 7.83 7.74
N SER A 129 -5.08 7.90 8.94
CA SER A 129 -5.80 7.71 10.20
C SER A 129 -6.79 8.84 10.53
N ASP A 130 -6.54 10.05 10.02
CA ASP A 130 -7.33 11.25 10.29
C ASP A 130 -8.04 11.80 9.03
N LEU A 131 -8.16 10.98 7.98
CA LEU A 131 -8.85 11.38 6.75
C LEU A 131 -10.34 11.63 7.05
N ALA A 132 -10.88 12.77 6.61
CA ALA A 132 -12.31 13.04 6.79
C ALA A 132 -13.16 12.14 5.88
N ALA A 133 -14.42 11.91 6.27
CA ALA A 133 -15.40 11.31 5.36
C ALA A 133 -15.61 12.24 4.16
N ASP A 134 -15.69 11.67 2.95
CA ASP A 134 -15.87 12.35 1.66
C ASP A 134 -14.64 13.09 1.05
N GLU A 135 -13.41 12.65 1.33
CA GLU A 135 -12.21 13.24 0.70
C GLU A 135 -11.99 12.82 -0.76
N THR A 136 -11.47 13.74 -1.57
CA THR A 136 -11.17 13.48 -2.98
C THR A 136 -9.83 12.72 -3.12
N MET A 137 -9.57 12.15 -4.30
CA MET A 137 -8.26 11.54 -4.61
C MET A 137 -7.11 12.54 -4.48
N GLU A 138 -7.35 13.82 -4.78
CA GLU A 138 -6.35 14.87 -4.58
C GLU A 138 -6.03 15.06 -3.08
N ASP A 139 -7.05 15.06 -2.23
CA ASP A 139 -6.88 15.19 -0.79
C ASP A 139 -6.11 14.00 -0.21
N ILE A 140 -6.45 12.77 -0.62
CA ILE A 140 -5.74 11.54 -0.21
C ILE A 140 -4.25 11.61 -0.58
N VAL A 141 -3.92 12.01 -1.81
CA VAL A 141 -2.52 12.12 -2.25
C VAL A 141 -1.79 13.24 -1.49
N ASN A 142 -2.45 14.35 -1.19
CA ASN A 142 -1.88 15.43 -0.41
C ASN A 142 -1.61 15.01 1.04
N VAL A 143 -2.53 14.27 1.67
CA VAL A 143 -2.34 13.69 3.00
C VAL A 143 -1.17 12.72 3.01
N LEU A 144 -1.07 11.84 2.00
CA LEU A 144 0.07 10.93 1.87
C LEU A 144 1.41 11.69 1.79
N ASN A 145 1.48 12.76 0.99
CA ASN A 145 2.67 13.59 0.87
C ASN A 145 3.00 14.33 2.17
N GLN A 146 1.99 14.76 2.93
CA GLN A 146 2.18 15.43 4.21
C GLN A 146 2.72 14.47 5.28
N GLU A 147 2.11 13.29 5.42
CA GLU A 147 2.46 12.31 6.45
C GLU A 147 3.82 11.64 6.21
N ILE A 148 4.17 11.39 4.93
CA ILE A 148 5.50 10.93 4.55
C ILE A 148 6.56 12.05 4.72
N GLY A 149 6.15 13.30 4.48
CA GLY A 149 7.00 14.46 4.58
C GLY A 149 7.91 14.71 3.37
N SER A 150 8.78 15.72 3.50
CA SER A 150 9.76 16.09 2.47
C SER A 150 10.98 15.18 2.48
N ARG A 151 11.58 14.98 1.30
CA ARG A 151 12.89 14.34 1.12
C ARG A 151 14.01 15.36 0.87
N ASP A 152 13.71 16.63 1.16
CA ASP A 152 14.67 17.73 1.21
C ASP A 152 14.89 18.08 2.70
N TYR A 153 16.07 17.74 3.20
CA TYR A 153 16.43 17.82 4.61
C TYR A 153 17.19 19.12 4.90
N THR A 154 16.86 19.77 6.02
CA THR A 154 17.51 21.04 6.40
C THR A 154 18.99 20.89 6.77
N ALA A 155 19.42 19.67 7.11
CA ALA A 155 20.79 19.35 7.47
C ALA A 155 21.16 17.95 6.97
N GLU A 156 22.10 17.88 6.02
CA GLU A 156 22.50 16.65 5.33
C GLU A 156 23.71 15.97 6.02
N ASN A 157 23.66 15.81 7.35
CA ASN A 157 24.80 15.26 8.10
C ASN A 157 25.00 13.75 7.87
N TYR A 158 23.91 13.02 7.62
CA TYR A 158 23.87 11.56 7.50
C TYR A 158 22.93 11.06 6.41
N VAL A 159 21.98 11.89 5.98
CA VAL A 159 21.02 11.63 4.89
C VAL A 159 21.14 12.77 3.88
N ASN A 160 20.88 12.51 2.60
CA ASN A 160 20.98 13.51 1.54
C ASN A 160 19.62 13.80 0.90
N ASP A 161 19.50 14.97 0.27
CA ASP A 161 18.29 15.35 -0.45
C ASP A 161 17.97 14.41 -1.63
N GLY A 162 16.67 14.19 -1.87
CA GLY A 162 16.17 13.41 -3.00
C GLY A 162 16.31 11.89 -2.87
N GLU A 163 16.93 11.39 -1.80
CA GLU A 163 17.00 9.98 -1.46
C GLU A 163 15.62 9.38 -1.21
N THR A 164 15.42 8.09 -1.51
CA THR A 164 14.21 7.38 -1.07
C THR A 164 14.20 7.26 0.46
N ILE A 165 13.02 7.22 1.10
CA ILE A 165 12.88 7.09 2.56
C ILE A 165 13.69 5.89 3.09
N THR A 166 13.63 4.75 2.39
CA THR A 166 14.39 3.55 2.75
C THR A 166 15.90 3.82 2.78
N ALA A 167 16.42 4.52 1.78
CA ALA A 167 17.84 4.86 1.71
C ALA A 167 18.24 5.84 2.81
N SER A 168 17.43 6.86 3.09
CA SER A 168 17.71 7.81 4.17
C SER A 168 17.67 7.14 5.55
N ILE A 169 16.70 6.26 5.82
CA ILE A 169 16.64 5.51 7.09
C ILE A 169 17.85 4.57 7.22
N ASP A 170 18.25 3.89 6.15
CA ASP A 170 19.42 3.01 6.15
C ASP A 170 20.72 3.78 6.38
N ALA A 171 20.90 4.94 5.73
CA ALA A 171 22.06 5.81 5.95
C ALA A 171 22.12 6.32 7.40
N LEU A 172 20.97 6.68 7.98
CA LEU A 172 20.87 7.05 9.38
C LEU A 172 21.20 5.87 10.32
N ASP A 173 20.68 4.67 10.04
CA ASP A 173 20.96 3.47 10.83
C ASP A 173 22.46 3.15 10.84
N GLN A 174 23.10 3.15 9.68
CA GLN A 174 24.55 2.97 9.55
C GLN A 174 25.33 4.06 10.30
N ALA A 175 24.89 5.32 10.23
CA ALA A 175 25.52 6.41 10.96
C ALA A 175 25.40 6.24 12.48
N LEU A 176 24.23 5.79 12.98
CA LEU A 176 24.03 5.50 14.40
C LEU A 176 24.86 4.30 14.86
N ALA A 177 24.95 3.24 14.03
CA ALA A 177 25.81 2.11 14.29
C ALA A 177 27.28 2.54 14.41
N ASN A 178 27.74 3.50 13.59
CA ASN A 178 29.09 4.03 13.69
C ASN A 178 29.30 4.98 14.88
N LEU A 179 28.22 5.48 15.50
CA LEU A 179 28.30 6.28 16.72
C LEU A 179 28.61 5.42 17.96
N THR A 180 28.62 4.10 17.84
CA THR A 180 28.94 3.16 18.91
C THR A 180 30.45 3.03 19.17
N GLY A 181 31.16 4.16 19.27
CA GLY A 181 32.34 4.23 20.15
C GLY A 181 31.85 4.17 21.60
N VAL A 182 31.38 3.00 22.04
CA VAL A 182 30.71 2.84 23.33
C VAL A 182 31.72 3.10 24.43
N LYS A 183 31.65 4.28 25.03
CA LYS A 183 32.34 4.55 26.30
C LYS A 183 31.57 3.82 27.39
N SER A 184 32.14 2.73 27.87
CA SER A 184 31.56 1.93 28.93
C SER A 184 32.22 2.23 30.24
N LYS A 185 31.39 2.48 31.25
CA LYS A 185 31.84 2.67 32.62
C LYS A 185 31.43 1.46 33.45
N ILE A 186 32.42 0.68 33.87
CA ILE A 186 32.22 -0.46 34.77
C ILE A 186 32.62 -0.02 36.18
N ILE A 187 31.71 -0.15 37.13
CA ILE A 187 31.97 0.14 38.55
C ILE A 187 31.92 -1.16 39.33
N GLU A 188 33.04 -1.54 39.90
CA GLU A 188 33.18 -2.72 40.74
C GLU A 188 33.35 -2.32 42.20
N ARG A 189 32.65 -3.03 43.10
CA ARG A 189 33.00 -3.05 44.53
C ARG A 189 33.81 -4.32 44.81
N VAL A 190 35.07 -4.15 45.18
CA VAL A 190 36.01 -5.25 45.40
C VAL A 190 35.54 -6.16 46.54
N SER A 191 35.29 -7.43 46.23
CA SER A 191 34.76 -8.42 47.19
C SER A 191 35.86 -9.22 47.89
N ALA A 192 37.03 -9.36 47.27
CA ALA A 192 38.21 -10.01 47.81
C ALA A 192 39.44 -9.13 47.57
N ALA A 193 40.38 -9.08 48.52
CA ALA A 193 41.58 -8.26 48.36
C ALA A 193 42.38 -8.74 47.15
N ILE A 194 42.83 -7.80 46.32
CA ILE A 194 43.65 -8.04 45.13
C ILE A 194 45.10 -7.77 45.51
N PRO A 195 45.96 -8.80 45.64
CA PRO A 195 47.36 -8.58 45.99
C PRO A 195 48.12 -7.86 44.88
N LYS A 196 49.15 -7.09 45.27
CA LYS A 196 50.06 -6.42 44.33
C LYS A 196 50.59 -7.42 43.29
N GLY A 197 50.56 -7.03 42.01
CA GLY A 197 51.09 -7.83 40.91
C GLY A 197 50.23 -9.04 40.52
N THR A 198 49.03 -9.18 41.09
CA THR A 198 48.08 -10.22 40.68
C THR A 198 47.16 -9.67 39.59
N ALA A 199 46.95 -10.46 38.53
CA ALA A 199 46.00 -10.12 37.48
C ALA A 199 44.57 -10.15 38.02
N HIS A 200 43.83 -9.07 37.77
CA HIS A 200 42.44 -8.90 38.14
C HIS A 200 41.57 -8.89 36.90
N THR A 201 40.59 -9.78 36.86
CA THR A 201 39.63 -9.86 35.76
C THR A 201 38.59 -8.76 35.90
N ILE A 202 38.47 -7.93 34.87
CA ILE A 202 37.45 -6.89 34.82
C ILE A 202 36.07 -7.58 34.78
N PRO A 203 35.11 -7.18 35.62
CA PRO A 203 33.81 -7.82 35.68
C PRO A 203 32.93 -7.35 34.51
N PHE A 204 33.26 -7.76 33.28
CA PHE A 204 32.36 -7.62 32.15
C PHE A 204 31.05 -8.34 32.49
N ALA A 205 29.94 -7.61 32.44
CA ALA A 205 28.65 -8.20 32.69
C ALA A 205 28.33 -9.19 31.57
N SER A 206 28.17 -10.46 31.92
CA SER A 206 27.57 -11.43 30.99
C SER A 206 26.08 -11.09 30.89
N GLY A 207 25.67 -10.49 29.76
CA GLY A 207 24.27 -10.20 29.47
C GLY A 207 23.71 -8.86 29.97
N SER A 208 24.54 -7.83 30.20
CA SER A 208 24.00 -6.46 30.36
C SER A 208 24.07 -5.67 29.05
N ASP A 209 23.17 -4.69 28.93
CA ASP A 209 22.89 -3.83 27.77
C ASP A 209 24.08 -3.05 27.16
N VAL A 210 25.29 -3.23 27.68
CA VAL A 210 26.50 -2.48 27.29
C VAL A 210 27.40 -3.28 26.35
N GLY A 211 27.18 -4.60 26.20
CA GLY A 211 27.78 -5.41 25.12
C GLY A 211 29.31 -5.62 25.15
N ILE A 212 30.07 -4.89 25.97
CA ILE A 212 31.53 -5.01 26.03
C ILE A 212 31.93 -6.30 26.75
N THR A 213 32.69 -7.13 26.05
CA THR A 213 33.28 -8.38 26.59
C THR A 213 34.80 -8.36 26.63
N THR A 214 35.43 -7.38 25.97
CA THR A 214 36.88 -7.17 25.92
C THR A 214 37.19 -5.68 25.72
N TYR A 215 38.41 -5.25 25.99
CA TYR A 215 38.91 -3.94 25.56
C TYR A 215 40.18 -4.08 24.71
N LYS A 216 40.46 -3.07 23.89
CA LYS A 216 41.68 -3.03 23.08
C LYS A 216 42.88 -2.73 23.95
N LEU A 217 43.90 -3.59 23.87
CA LEU A 217 45.10 -3.44 24.67
C LEU A 217 45.93 -2.23 24.24
N ASP A 218 46.27 -1.34 25.17
CA ASP A 218 47.21 -0.25 24.93
C ASP A 218 48.65 -0.68 25.26
N THR A 219 49.34 -1.26 24.28
CA THR A 219 50.77 -1.62 24.43
C THR A 219 51.69 -0.40 24.56
N GLY A 220 51.18 0.81 24.36
CA GLY A 220 51.92 2.07 24.48
C GLY A 220 51.83 2.71 25.86
N TYR A 221 51.02 2.16 26.78
CA TYR A 221 50.81 2.67 28.14
C TYR A 221 50.39 4.15 28.17
N ARG A 222 49.44 4.54 27.33
CA ARG A 222 48.93 5.91 27.21
C ARG A 222 47.51 6.08 27.75
N ALA A 223 46.90 5.00 28.27
CA ALA A 223 45.51 4.94 28.71
C ALA A 223 44.57 5.34 27.56
N LEU A 224 44.89 4.88 26.34
CA LEU A 224 44.13 5.23 25.14
C LEU A 224 42.73 4.60 25.13
N TYR A 225 42.64 3.34 25.55
CA TYR A 225 41.41 2.55 25.46
C TYR A 225 40.77 2.26 26.81
N MET A 226 41.46 2.54 27.92
CA MET A 226 40.92 2.37 29.26
C MET A 226 41.54 3.37 30.24
N ASN A 227 40.71 3.93 31.11
CA ASN A 227 41.16 4.61 32.32
C ASN A 227 40.69 3.83 33.54
N VAL A 228 41.59 3.60 34.48
CA VAL A 228 41.28 2.88 35.72
C VAL A 228 41.35 3.84 36.90
N TYR A 229 40.36 3.78 37.78
CA TYR A 229 40.35 4.52 39.03
C TYR A 229 40.16 3.55 40.19
N VAL A 230 40.90 3.78 41.28
CA VAL A 230 40.71 3.03 42.53
C VAL A 230 40.45 4.02 43.65
N ALA A 231 39.34 3.83 44.36
CA ALA A 231 38.84 4.76 45.38
C ALA A 231 38.77 6.22 44.87
N GLY A 232 38.36 6.41 43.62
CA GLY A 232 38.23 7.72 42.96
C GLY A 232 39.53 8.36 42.50
N LYS A 233 40.68 7.69 42.66
CA LYS A 233 41.98 8.18 42.15
C LYS A 233 42.30 7.53 40.81
N LYS A 234 42.55 8.35 39.80
CA LYS A 234 43.01 7.90 38.48
C LYS A 234 44.38 7.26 38.60
N LEU A 235 44.53 6.06 38.06
CA LEU A 235 45.80 5.35 37.98
C LEU A 235 46.54 5.70 36.69
N ILE A 236 47.86 5.54 36.72
CA ILE A 236 48.72 5.72 35.54
C ILE A 236 48.95 4.35 34.91
N PRO A 237 48.74 4.18 33.60
CA PRO A 237 49.13 2.97 32.88
C PRO A 237 50.66 2.87 32.87
N ASP A 238 51.22 1.72 33.22
CA ASP A 238 52.66 1.48 33.12
C ASP A 238 52.97 0.01 32.80
N SER A 239 54.08 -0.14 32.11
CA SER A 239 54.76 -1.40 31.87
C SER A 239 55.27 -2.02 33.17
N ALA A 240 55.49 -3.33 33.15
CA ALA A 240 55.91 -4.13 34.30
C ALA A 240 57.22 -3.74 35.01
N ALA A 241 57.89 -2.67 34.59
CA ALA A 241 59.15 -2.19 35.16
C ALA A 241 58.99 -1.12 36.26
N ALA A 242 57.80 -0.56 36.47
CA ALA A 242 57.64 0.55 37.38
C ALA A 242 57.44 0.14 38.85
N THR A 243 58.15 0.85 39.73
CA THR A 243 58.28 0.54 41.16
C THR A 243 57.34 1.37 42.04
N THR A 244 56.49 2.18 41.43
CA THR A 244 55.73 3.23 42.11
C THR A 244 54.32 2.78 42.44
N ASP A 245 53.83 3.17 43.61
CA ASP A 245 52.45 2.87 44.02
C ASP A 245 51.49 3.83 43.30
N GLY A 246 50.46 3.29 42.64
CA GLY A 246 49.46 4.07 41.88
C GLY A 246 49.37 3.76 40.39
N GLU A 247 50.05 2.72 39.92
CA GLU A 247 50.06 2.28 38.52
C GLU A 247 49.26 0.99 38.31
N TYR A 248 48.85 0.78 37.06
CA TYR A 248 48.28 -0.49 36.59
C TYR A 248 48.89 -0.88 35.24
N ASP A 249 48.88 -2.19 34.96
CA ASP A 249 49.31 -2.76 33.69
C ASP A 249 48.12 -3.46 33.02
N GLU A 250 47.98 -3.27 31.72
CA GLU A 250 46.97 -3.95 30.91
C GLU A 250 47.55 -5.29 30.46
N THR A 251 47.29 -6.35 31.23
CA THR A 251 47.94 -7.64 31.01
C THR A 251 47.26 -8.51 29.95
N SER A 252 45.99 -8.24 29.65
CA SER A 252 45.24 -8.85 28.56
C SER A 252 44.07 -7.95 28.17
N ASN A 253 43.34 -8.31 27.13
CA ASN A 253 42.10 -7.62 26.74
C ASN A 253 40.93 -7.79 27.74
N THR A 254 41.14 -8.47 28.87
CA THR A 254 40.12 -8.69 29.90
C THR A 254 40.62 -8.49 31.34
N GLN A 255 41.90 -8.16 31.52
CA GLN A 255 42.53 -8.16 32.84
C GLN A 255 43.52 -7.02 33.00
N VAL A 256 43.49 -6.42 34.19
CA VAL A 256 44.49 -5.44 34.64
C VAL A 256 45.29 -6.00 35.80
N THR A 257 46.55 -5.61 35.91
CA THR A 257 47.41 -5.94 37.05
C THR A 257 47.77 -4.68 37.80
N PHE A 258 47.34 -4.57 39.05
CA PHE A 258 47.65 -3.42 39.89
C PHE A 258 49.06 -3.51 40.47
N ARG A 259 49.80 -2.39 40.47
CA ARG A 259 51.15 -2.29 41.08
C ARG A 259 51.12 -2.00 42.59
N PHE A 260 49.93 -2.02 43.17
CA PHE A 260 49.66 -1.90 44.60
C PHE A 260 48.55 -2.89 45.01
N GLY A 261 48.35 -3.11 46.31
CA GLY A 261 47.27 -3.95 46.79
C GLY A 261 45.94 -3.19 46.85
N VAL A 262 44.87 -3.78 46.32
CA VAL A 262 43.51 -3.23 46.42
C VAL A 262 42.75 -3.98 47.52
N GLY A 263 42.24 -3.24 48.50
CA GLY A 263 41.55 -3.79 49.65
C GLY A 263 40.08 -4.11 49.39
N VAL A 264 39.53 -5.04 50.18
CA VAL A 264 38.09 -5.35 50.17
C VAL A 264 37.28 -4.09 50.44
N GLY A 265 36.20 -3.91 49.68
CA GLY A 265 35.26 -2.79 49.81
C GLY A 265 35.69 -1.51 49.09
N GLN A 266 36.90 -1.44 48.52
CA GLN A 266 37.28 -0.35 47.63
C GLN A 266 36.46 -0.42 46.33
N ILE A 267 36.24 0.75 45.72
CA ILE A 267 35.57 0.86 44.43
C ILE A 267 36.64 0.96 43.35
N ILE A 268 36.51 0.13 42.31
CA ILE A 268 37.27 0.26 41.07
C ILE A 268 36.32 0.74 39.99
N GLU A 269 36.78 1.69 39.20
CA GLU A 269 36.06 2.21 38.03
C GLU A 269 36.92 2.01 36.79
N TYR A 270 36.32 1.46 35.75
CA TYR A 270 36.93 1.27 34.43
C TYR A 270 36.14 2.09 33.43
N ASP A 271 36.76 3.13 32.87
CA ASP A 271 36.23 3.87 31.74
C ASP A 271 36.88 3.31 30.47
N ILE A 272 36.18 2.40 29.80
CA ILE A 272 36.64 1.71 28.60
C ILE A 272 36.10 2.44 27.38
N VAL A 273 36.96 2.68 26.39
CA VAL A 273 36.57 3.19 25.07
C VAL A 273 36.69 2.02 24.09
N ASP A 274 35.55 1.53 23.61
CA ASP A 274 35.56 0.56 22.51
C ASP A 274 35.82 1.29 21.19
N ASP A 275 36.92 0.94 20.53
CA ASP A 275 37.14 1.27 19.12
C ASP A 275 36.47 0.13 18.35
N ALA A 276 35.27 0.36 17.82
CA ALA A 276 34.65 -0.54 16.85
C ALA A 276 35.58 -0.79 15.64
#